data_AF-A0A5N5JLC2-F1
#
_entry.id   AF-A0A5N5JLC2-F1
#
_cell.length_a   1.000
_cell.length_b   1.000
_cell.length_c   1.000
_cell.angle_alpha   90.00
_cell.angle_beta   90.00
_cell.angle_gamma   90.00
#
_symmetry.space_group_name_H-M   'P 1'
#
loop_
_entity.id
_entity.type
_entity.pdbx_description
1 polymer ?
#
loop_
_entity_poly.entity_id
_entity_poly.type
_entity_poly.pdbx_seq_one_letter_code
_entity_poly.pdbx_strand_id
1 'polypeptide(L)' 'MQFTLISLFALVSVALAVTQQEHNEFIKRQAAVVGNGDVPVNVAAMTDKDGNVVQFDANKVYLDAQARGI' A
#
# COMPACT_ATOMS: atom_id res chain seq x y z
N MET A 1 -38.66 38.49 6.12
CA MET A 1 -37.77 38.12 7.24
C MET A 1 -37.88 36.64 7.62
N GLN A 2 -39.08 36.05 7.60
CA GLN A 2 -39.29 34.62 7.92
C GLN A 2 -38.47 33.66 7.05
N PHE A 3 -38.44 33.87 5.73
CA PHE A 3 -37.65 33.04 4.80
C PHE A 3 -36.14 33.18 5.00
N THR A 4 -35.67 34.35 5.42
CA THR A 4 -34.26 34.65 5.67
C THR A 4 -33.71 33.90 6.89
N LEU A 5 -34.56 33.74 7.91
CA LEU A 5 -34.21 32.96 9.10
C LEU A 5 -34.13 31.46 8.77
N ILE A 6 -35.08 30.94 7.99
CA ILE A 6 -35.11 29.54 7.56
C ILE A 6 -33.86 29.19 6.74
N SER A 7 -33.45 30.06 5.82
CA SER A 7 -32.23 29.85 5.03
C SER A 7 -30.96 29.86 5.88
N LEU A 8 -30.92 30.68 6.93
CA LEU A 8 -29.79 30.74 7.85
C LEU A 8 -29.67 29.47 8.70
N PHE A 9 -30.80 28.97 9.21
CA PHE A 9 -30.82 27.70 9.96
C PHE A 9 -30.44 26.50 9.08
N ALA A 10 -30.86 26.47 7.82
CA ALA A 10 -30.46 25.43 6.87
C ALA A 10 -28.94 25.45 6.63
N LEU A 11 -28.35 26.64 6.42
CA LEU A 11 -26.90 26.78 6.20
C LEU A 11 -26.08 26.31 7.41
N VAL A 12 -26.50 26.66 8.62
CA VAL A 12 -25.83 26.24 9.87
C VAL A 12 -25.89 24.73 10.05
N SER A 13 -27.01 24.09 9.68
CA SER A 13 -27.15 22.62 9.79
C SER A 13 -26.18 21.85 8.89
N VAL A 14 -25.91 22.35 7.67
CA VAL A 14 -24.94 21.73 6.74
C VAL A 14 -23.52 21.92 7.23
N ALA A 15 -23.18 23.10 7.78
CA ALA A 15 -21.86 23.37 8.34
C ALA A 15 -21.55 22.47 9.55
N LEU A 16 -22.54 22.19 10.39
CA LEU A 16 -22.38 21.29 11.54
C LEU A 16 -22.45 19.80 11.18
N ALA A 17 -22.97 19.44 10.00
CA ALA A 17 -23.02 18.07 9.51
C ALA A 17 -21.70 17.61 8.84
N VAL A 18 -20.80 18.55 8.50
CA VAL A 18 -19.44 18.24 8.01
C VAL A 18 -18.52 18.01 9.21
N THR A 19 -18.66 16.87 9.89
CA THR A 19 -17.73 16.49 10.99
C THR A 19 -16.90 15.25 10.69
N GLN A 20 -17.03 14.67 9.50
CA GLN A 20 -16.21 13.55 9.10
C GLN A 20 -15.67 13.81 7.72
N GLN A 21 -14.53 14.50 7.69
CA GLN A 21 -13.57 14.29 6.62
C GLN A 21 -13.30 12.79 6.63
N GLU A 22 -13.82 12.06 5.64
CA GLU A 22 -13.46 10.65 5.45
C GLU A 22 -11.95 10.62 5.44
N HIS A 23 -11.38 9.98 6.47
CA HIS A 23 -9.94 9.82 6.56
C HIS A 23 -9.58 8.80 5.50
N ASN A 24 -9.47 9.27 4.26
CA ASN A 24 -8.89 8.53 3.16
C ASN A 24 -7.37 8.56 3.40
N GLU A 25 -6.93 7.99 4.52
CA GLU A 25 -5.56 7.49 4.58
C GLU A 25 -5.49 6.53 3.43
N PHE A 26 -4.81 6.94 2.36
CA PHE A 26 -4.21 5.97 1.49
C PHE A 26 -3.46 5.05 2.44
N ILE A 27 -3.98 3.83 2.63
CA ILE A 27 -3.18 2.73 3.16
C ILE A 27 -2.12 2.55 2.07
N LYS A 28 -1.09 3.41 2.12
CA LYS A 28 0.17 3.16 1.49
C LYS A 28 0.50 1.81 2.07
N ARG A 29 0.45 0.77 1.23
CA ARG A 29 0.98 -0.54 1.59
C ARG A 29 2.26 -0.21 2.32
N GLN A 30 2.29 -0.47 3.63
CA GLN A 30 3.45 -0.12 4.43
C GLN A 30 4.61 -0.66 3.63
N ALA A 31 5.50 0.24 3.17
CA ALA A 31 6.80 -0.21 2.76
C ALA A 31 7.30 -0.83 4.05
N ALA A 32 7.22 -2.16 4.13
CA ALA A 32 7.47 -2.90 5.35
C ALA A 32 8.78 -2.35 5.87
N VAL A 33 8.72 -1.73 7.05
CA VAL A 33 9.91 -1.23 7.72
C VAL A 33 10.83 -2.43 7.78
N VAL A 34 11.97 -2.30 7.12
CA VAL A 34 13.05 -3.28 7.01
C VAL A 34 13.38 -3.75 8.43
N GLY A 35 12.72 -4.81 8.85
CA GLY A 35 12.53 -5.11 10.26
C GLY A 35 11.88 -6.46 10.45
N ASN A 36 12.32 -7.45 9.66
CA ASN A 36 12.36 -8.90 9.98
C ASN A 36 12.62 -9.73 8.71
N GLY A 37 13.72 -9.48 7.99
CA GLY A 37 14.11 -10.32 6.85
C GLY A 37 13.20 -10.21 5.61
N ASP A 38 12.30 -9.23 5.57
CA ASP A 38 11.41 -8.99 4.45
C ASP A 38 12.16 -8.47 3.22
N VAL A 39 11.93 -9.15 2.09
CA VAL A 39 12.46 -8.77 0.78
C VAL A 39 11.96 -7.36 0.42
N PRO A 40 12.84 -6.43 0.02
CA PRO A 40 12.42 -5.08 -0.36
C PRO A 40 11.33 -5.09 -1.44
N VAL A 41 10.33 -4.21 -1.29
CA VAL A 41 9.16 -4.14 -2.20
C VAL A 41 9.51 -3.79 -3.65
N ASN A 42 10.73 -3.32 -3.89
CA ASN A 42 11.24 -2.88 -5.19
C ASN A 42 12.27 -3.85 -5.80
N VAL A 43 12.49 -5.03 -5.20
CA VAL A 43 13.38 -6.04 -5.76
C VAL A 43 12.62 -7.33 -6.07
N ALA A 44 13.12 -8.10 -7.03
CA ALA A 44 12.56 -9.41 -7.33
C ALA A 44 12.73 -10.35 -6.12
N ALA A 45 11.71 -11.17 -5.85
CA ALA A 45 11.67 -12.14 -4.77
C ALA A 45 11.48 -13.55 -5.33
N MET A 46 11.90 -14.57 -4.59
CA MET A 46 11.65 -15.99 -4.87
C MET A 46 11.31 -16.74 -3.58
N THR A 47 10.76 -17.94 -3.71
CA THR A 47 10.47 -18.82 -2.56
C THR A 47 11.55 -19.88 -2.43
N ASP A 48 12.08 -20.08 -1.22
CA ASP A 48 13.05 -21.14 -0.95
C ASP A 48 12.38 -22.52 -0.74
N LYS A 49 13.21 -23.56 -0.54
CA LYS A 49 12.75 -24.94 -0.33
C LYS A 49 11.90 -25.14 0.94
N ASP A 50 12.03 -24.24 1.91
CA ASP A 50 11.35 -24.29 3.21
C ASP A 50 10.07 -23.43 3.19
N GLY A 51 9.77 -22.79 2.05
CA GLY A 51 8.59 -21.95 1.86
C GLY A 51 8.79 -20.48 2.26
N ASN A 52 10.00 -20.04 2.58
CA ASN A 52 10.28 -18.66 2.93
C ASN A 52 10.41 -17.78 1.69
N VAL A 53 9.95 -16.54 1.77
CA VAL A 53 10.16 -15.52 0.73
C VAL A 53 11.53 -14.90 0.93
N VAL A 54 12.39 -15.03 -0.07
CA VAL A 54 13.77 -14.54 -0.07
C VAL A 54 14.03 -13.66 -1.29
N GLN A 55 15.06 -12.81 -1.24
CA GLN A 55 15.44 -11.99 -2.39
C GLN A 55 15.91 -12.89 -3.53
N PHE A 56 15.49 -12.57 -4.75
CA PHE A 56 15.93 -13.29 -5.95
C PHE A 56 17.44 -13.14 -6.14
N ASP A 57 18.13 -14.27 -6.29
CA ASP A 57 19.56 -14.35 -6.57
C ASP A 57 19.78 -15.08 -7.89
N ALA A 58 20.12 -14.33 -8.95
CA ALA A 58 20.36 -14.87 -10.28
C ALA A 58 21.50 -15.89 -10.34
N ASN A 59 22.46 -15.84 -9.40
CA ASN A 59 23.59 -16.78 -9.35
C ASN A 59 23.17 -18.17 -8.88
N LYS A 60 21.99 -18.29 -8.24
CA LYS A 60 21.44 -19.55 -7.75
C LYS A 60 20.36 -20.12 -8.66
N VAL A 61 20.11 -19.46 -9.80
CA VAL A 61 19.17 -19.94 -10.80
C VAL A 61 19.88 -20.91 -11.73
N TYR A 62 19.24 -22.05 -12.01
CA TYR A 62 19.72 -22.95 -13.04
C TYR A 62 19.55 -22.28 -14.41
N LEU A 63 20.68 -21.99 -15.07
CA LEU A 63 20.72 -21.44 -16.42
C LEU A 63 21.11 -22.54 -17.40
N ASP A 64 20.12 -23.07 -18.12
CA ASP A 64 20.31 -24.19 -19.05
C ASP A 64 21.35 -23.89 -20.14
N ALA A 65 21.39 -22.66 -20.67
CA ALA A 65 22.40 -22.24 -21.65
C ALA A 65 23.82 -22.28 -21.08
N GLN A 66 24.01 -21.74 -19.86
CA GLN A 66 25.30 -21.78 -19.17
C GLN A 66 25.71 -23.22 -18.82
N ALA A 67 24.77 -24.05 -18.38
CA ALA A 67 25.00 -25.46 -18.08
C ALA A 67 25.38 -26.27 -19.33
N ARG A 68 24.86 -25.88 -20.50
CA ARG A 68 25.18 -26.49 -21.81
C ARG A 68 26.40 -25.88 -22.49
N GLY A 69 26.97 -24.81 -21.93
CA GLY A 69 28.17 -24.16 -22.47
C GLY A 69 27.96 -23.47 -23.82
N ILE A 70 26.75 -22.98 -24.09
CA ILE A 70 26.36 -22.31 -25.35
C ILE A 70 25.96 -20.85 -25.12
#